data_AF-A0A960ES34-F1
#
_entry.id   AF-A0A960ES34-F1
#
_cell.length_a   1.000
_cell.length_b   1.000
_cell.length_c   1.000
_cell.angle_alpha   90.00
_cell.angle_beta   90.00
_cell.angle_gamma   90.00
#
_symmetry.space_group_name_H-M   'P 1'
#
loop_
_entity.id
_entity.type
_entity.pdbx_description
1 polymer ?
#
loop_
_entity_poly.entity_id
_entity_poly.type
_entity_poly.pdbx_seq_one_letter_code
_entity_poly.pdbx_strand_id
1 'polypeptide(L)'
;MIIRAYSVFEHVIYHCALVDPRNPCRPRLEVDAVVRPGDVDDGPLLLPLADYVTLAGGPAAVADCVRLFREQDRLRDHLGVAHLAFPFWTPVHIETPPPS
;
A
#
# COMPACT_ATOMS: atom_id res chain seq x y z
N MET A 1 -3.38 6.90 -7.41
CA MET A 1 -4.20 6.74 -6.19
C MET A 1 -3.24 6.82 -5.04
N ILE A 2 -3.59 7.44 -3.92
CA ILE A 2 -2.71 7.53 -2.76
C ILE A 2 -3.36 6.74 -1.63
N ILE A 3 -2.62 5.76 -1.11
CA ILE A 3 -3.01 4.93 0.01
C ILE A 3 -2.04 5.24 1.15
N ARG A 4 -2.56 5.54 2.34
CA ARG A 4 -1.76 5.74 3.53
C ARG A 4 -1.86 4.53 4.44
N ALA A 5 -0.72 3.91 4.75
CA ALA A 5 -0.62 2.82 5.71
C ALA A 5 -0.35 3.36 7.12
N TYR A 6 -1.11 2.89 8.10
CA TYR A 6 -1.01 3.27 9.52
C TYR A 6 -0.38 2.19 10.39
N SER A 7 -0.31 0.96 9.89
CA SER A 7 0.31 -0.16 10.59
C SER A 7 0.94 -1.10 9.58
N VAL A 8 2.23 -1.35 9.76
CA VAL A 8 3.03 -2.29 8.98
C VAL A 8 3.70 -3.25 9.94
N PHE A 9 3.68 -4.54 9.65
CA PHE A 9 4.43 -5.55 10.39
C PHE A 9 4.94 -6.58 9.40
N GLU A 10 6.25 -6.88 9.46
CA GLU A 10 6.92 -7.80 8.52
C GLU A 10 6.49 -7.57 7.06
N HIS A 11 6.62 -6.33 6.58
CA HIS A 11 6.23 -5.85 5.25
C HIS A 11 4.73 -5.77 4.94
N VAL A 12 3.87 -6.41 5.73
CA VAL A 12 2.43 -6.47 5.46
C VAL A 12 1.74 -5.24 6.05
N ILE A 13 0.90 -4.60 5.24
CA ILE A 13 0.07 -3.48 5.65
C ILE A 13 -1.22 -4.02 6.26
N TYR A 14 -1.49 -3.69 7.54
CA TYR A 14 -2.67 -4.15 8.27
C TYR A 14 -3.79 -3.10 8.34
N HIS A 15 -3.42 -1.83 8.40
CA HIS A 15 -4.38 -0.73 8.47
C HIS A 15 -3.98 0.34 7.46
N CYS A 16 -4.94 0.75 6.64
CA CYS A 16 -4.73 1.81 5.66
C CYS A 16 -6.00 2.58 5.35
N ALA A 17 -5.85 3.73 4.71
CA ALA A 17 -6.95 4.50 4.17
C ALA A 17 -6.62 5.08 2.79
N LEU A 18 -7.67 5.38 2.05
CA LEU A 18 -7.57 6.12 0.80
C LEU A 18 -7.40 7.61 1.08
N VAL A 19 -6.32 8.20 0.56
CA VAL A 19 -6.07 9.65 0.62
C VAL A 19 -6.52 10.33 -0.68
N ASP A 20 -6.29 9.69 -1.82
CA ASP A 20 -6.67 10.22 -3.13
C ASP A 20 -7.09 9.08 -4.09
N PRO A 21 -8.34 9.05 -4.59
CA PRO A 21 -8.83 8.00 -5.50
C PRO A 21 -8.26 8.05 -6.92
N ARG A 22 -7.69 9.17 -7.35
CA ARG A 22 -7.34 9.39 -8.77
C ARG A 22 -6.26 8.41 -9.24
N ASN A 23 -6.32 7.94 -10.48
CA ASN A 23 -5.32 7.04 -11.08
C ASN A 23 -5.10 5.71 -10.31
N PRO A 24 -6.13 4.85 -10.20
CA PRO A 24 -6.03 3.59 -9.45
C PRO A 24 -4.94 2.65 -9.99
N CYS A 25 -4.70 2.64 -11.31
CA CYS A 25 -3.66 1.78 -11.91
C CYS A 25 -2.22 2.29 -11.69
N ARG A 26 -2.03 3.43 -11.02
CA ARG A 26 -0.73 3.95 -10.57
C ARG A 26 -0.81 4.35 -9.10
N PRO A 27 -1.00 3.38 -8.19
CA PRO A 27 -1.12 3.68 -6.78
C PRO A 27 0.25 4.01 -6.20
N ARG A 28 0.27 4.96 -5.26
CA ARG A 28 1.41 5.33 -4.43
C ARG A 28 1.07 4.99 -2.99
N LEU A 29 2.08 4.53 -2.26
CA LEU A 29 1.98 4.21 -0.85
C LEU A 29 2.70 5.28 -0.03
N GLU A 30 1.96 5.87 0.91
CA GLU A 30 2.49 6.67 2.01
C GLU A 30 2.52 5.81 3.26
N VAL A 31 3.60 5.90 4.03
CA VAL A 31 3.74 5.16 5.29
C VAL A 31 3.72 6.15 6.44
N ASP A 32 2.66 6.06 7.23
CA ASP A 32 2.38 6.84 8.45
C ASP A 32 2.20 5.87 9.62
N ALA A 33 3.22 5.04 9.81
CA ALA A 33 3.23 3.97 10.80
C ALA A 33 4.49 4.08 11.67
N VAL A 34 4.37 3.69 12.94
CA VAL A 34 5.55 3.44 13.77
C VAL A 34 6.18 2.13 13.27
N VAL A 35 7.38 2.23 12.70
CA VAL A 35 8.11 1.09 12.15
C VAL A 35 9.23 0.66 13.09
N ARG A 36 9.48 -0.64 13.17
CA ARG A 36 10.59 -1.27 13.87
C ARG A 36 11.52 -1.96 12.86
N PRO A 37 12.75 -2.30 13.27
CA PRO A 37 13.61 -3.14 12.44
C PRO A 37 12.87 -4.42 12.01
N GLY A 38 12.90 -4.71 10.72
CA GLY A 38 12.20 -5.83 10.08
C GLY A 38 10.78 -5.51 9.57
N ASP A 39 10.19 -4.37 9.91
CA ASP A 39 8.83 -4.05 9.41
C ASP A 39 8.86 -3.55 7.96
N VAL A 40 9.93 -2.84 7.58
CA VAL A 40 10.08 -2.18 6.26
C VAL A 40 11.43 -2.47 5.60
N ASP A 41 12.28 -3.25 6.25
CA ASP A 41 13.66 -3.54 5.83
C ASP A 41 13.69 -4.71 4.85
N ASP A 42 14.51 -4.65 3.81
CA ASP A 42 14.77 -5.81 2.91
C ASP A 42 13.58 -6.31 2.04
N GLY A 43 12.73 -5.41 1.53
CA GLY A 43 11.69 -5.82 0.57
C GLY A 43 10.59 -4.80 0.29
N PRO A 44 9.67 -5.13 -0.64
CA PRO A 44 8.50 -4.30 -0.90
C PRO A 44 7.53 -4.33 0.28
N LEU A 45 6.71 -3.29 0.41
CA LEU A 45 5.54 -3.33 1.28
C LEU A 45 4.37 -4.00 0.55
N LEU A 46 3.63 -4.83 1.27
CA LEU A 46 2.60 -5.70 0.75
C LEU A 46 1.23 -5.23 1.25
N LEU A 47 0.43 -4.69 0.33
CA LEU A 47 -0.97 -4.36 0.59
C LEU A 47 -1.84 -5.54 0.18
N PRO A 48 -2.68 -6.10 1.06
CA PRO A 48 -3.63 -7.14 0.65
C PRO A 48 -4.44 -6.68 -0.58
N LEU A 49 -4.52 -7.53 -1.60
CA LEU A 49 -5.17 -7.14 -2.85
C LEU A 49 -6.65 -6.79 -2.63
N ALA A 50 -7.29 -7.45 -1.66
CA ALA A 50 -8.67 -7.15 -1.26
C ALA A 50 -8.84 -5.72 -0.74
N ASP A 51 -7.86 -5.20 0.02
CA ASP A 51 -7.89 -3.82 0.53
C ASP A 51 -7.72 -2.83 -0.62
N TYR A 52 -6.76 -3.07 -1.53
CA TYR A 52 -6.63 -2.25 -2.74
C TYR A 52 -7.94 -2.20 -3.54
N VAL A 53 -8.56 -3.37 -3.79
CA VAL A 53 -9.81 -3.48 -4.54
C VAL A 53 -10.93 -2.71 -3.84
N THR A 54 -11.04 -2.86 -2.51
CA THR A 54 -12.07 -2.19 -1.71
C THR A 54 -11.89 -0.68 -1.72
N LEU A 55 -10.67 -0.19 -1.46
CA LEU A 55 -10.34 1.24 -1.47
C LEU A 55 -10.55 1.87 -2.85
N ALA A 56 -10.36 1.12 -3.93
CA ALA A 56 -10.53 1.60 -5.29
C ALA A 56 -11.97 1.50 -5.82
N GLY A 57 -12.93 1.09 -4.99
CA GLY A 57 -14.36 1.06 -5.35
C GLY A 57 -14.88 -0.27 -5.89
N GLY A 58 -14.14 -1.37 -5.65
CA GLY A 58 -14.58 -2.74 -5.94
C GLY A 58 -14.01 -3.34 -7.24
N PRO A 59 -14.27 -4.63 -7.51
CA PRO A 59 -13.58 -5.40 -8.56
C PRO A 59 -13.75 -4.81 -9.96
N ALA A 60 -14.95 -4.32 -10.29
CA ALA A 60 -15.24 -3.75 -11.60
C ALA A 60 -14.42 -2.48 -11.88
N ALA A 61 -14.16 -1.66 -10.86
CA ALA A 61 -13.42 -0.41 -10.99
C ALA A 61 -11.92 -0.62 -11.26
N VAL A 62 -11.38 -1.80 -10.93
CA VAL A 62 -9.93 -2.07 -10.99
C VAL A 62 -9.54 -3.28 -11.83
N ALA A 63 -10.47 -3.91 -12.55
CA ALA A 63 -10.18 -5.11 -13.35
C ALA A 63 -8.97 -4.93 -14.27
N ASP A 64 -8.91 -3.81 -15.00
CA ASP A 64 -7.77 -3.46 -15.86
C ASP A 64 -6.49 -3.18 -15.09
N CYS A 65 -6.58 -2.51 -13.93
CA CYS A 65 -5.41 -2.25 -13.10
C CYS A 65 -4.81 -3.55 -12.55
N VAL A 66 -5.65 -4.49 -12.09
CA VAL A 66 -5.20 -5.78 -11.57
C VAL A 66 -4.55 -6.61 -12.67
N ARG A 67 -5.09 -6.60 -13.90
CA ARG A 67 -4.43 -7.21 -15.06
C ARG A 67 -3.05 -6.58 -15.31
N LEU A 68 -2.97 -5.25 -15.35
CA LEU A 68 -1.70 -4.52 -15.53
C LEU A 68 -0.68 -4.86 -14.43
N PHE A 69 -1.10 -4.97 -13.16
CA PHE A 69 -0.20 -5.32 -12.08
C PHE A 69 0.35 -6.73 -12.19
N ARG A 70 -0.43 -7.69 -12.71
CA ARG A 70 0.07 -9.03 -13.03
C ARG A 70 1.13 -8.98 -14.12
N GLU A 71 0.87 -8.24 -15.20
CA GLU A 71 1.81 -8.05 -16.31
C GLU A 71 3.12 -7.39 -15.85
N GLN A 72 3.07 -6.58 -14.79
CA GLN A 72 4.21 -5.89 -14.19
C GLN A 72 4.91 -6.68 -13.06
N ASP A 73 4.50 -7.93 -12.78
CA ASP A 73 4.99 -8.74 -11.64
C ASP A 73 4.88 -8.01 -10.28
N ARG A 74 3.81 -7.22 -10.12
CA ARG A 74 3.53 -6.45 -8.90
C ARG A 74 2.58 -7.17 -7.95
N LEU A 75 2.01 -8.30 -8.34
CA LEU A 75 1.22 -9.13 -7.43
C LEU A 75 2.10 -10.22 -6.84
N ARG A 76 2.15 -10.29 -5.51
CA ARG A 76 2.94 -11.29 -4.78
C ARG A 76 2.01 -12.15 -3.94
N ASP A 77 2.31 -13.45 -3.88
CA ASP A 77 1.75 -14.31 -2.84
C ASP A 77 2.58 -14.14 -1.57
N HIS A 78 1.92 -13.97 -0.44
CA HIS A 78 2.53 -14.02 0.88
C HIS A 78 1.57 -14.75 1.81
N LEU A 79 2.02 -15.89 2.36
CA LEU A 79 1.23 -16.78 3.21
C LEU A 79 -0.10 -17.23 2.56
N GLY A 80 -0.11 -17.44 1.24
CA GLY A 80 -1.31 -17.87 0.50
C GLY A 80 -2.32 -16.76 0.22
N VAL A 81 -1.95 -15.49 0.47
CA VAL A 81 -2.78 -14.31 0.19
C VAL A 81 -2.11 -13.45 -0.86
N ALA A 82 -2.90 -13.00 -1.84
CA ALA A 82 -2.44 -12.11 -2.90
C ALA A 82 -2.30 -10.67 -2.37
N HIS A 83 -1.13 -10.08 -2.61
CA HIS A 83 -0.80 -8.70 -2.23
C HIS A 83 -0.36 -7.90 -3.45
N LEU A 84 -0.72 -6.61 -3.46
CA LEU A 84 -0.09 -5.63 -4.33
C LEU A 84 1.20 -5.14 -3.68
N ALA A 85 2.32 -5.34 -4.37
CA ALA A 85 3.64 -4.93 -3.91
C ALA A 85 3.93 -3.45 -4.24
N PHE A 86 4.46 -2.77 -3.23
CA PHE A 86 5.01 -1.42 -3.31
C PHE A 86 6.51 -1.48 -3.03
N PRO A 87 7.35 -1.61 -4.08
CA PRO A 87 8.80 -1.67 -3.93
C PRO A 87 9.41 -0.32 -3.50
N PHE A 88 8.67 0.76 -3.74
CA PHE A 88 9.04 2.11 -3.33
C PHE A 88 7.90 2.71 -2.53
N TRP A 89 8.26 3.34 -1.42
CA TRP A 89 7.36 4.02 -0.51
C TRP A 89 8.04 5.29 0.02
N THR A 90 7.26 6.18 0.61
CA THR A 90 7.77 7.43 1.19
C THR A 90 7.30 7.54 2.64
N PRO A 91 8.22 7.71 3.61
CA PRO A 91 7.84 8.01 4.98
C PRO A 91 7.16 9.38 5.05
N VAL A 92 6.07 9.48 5.81
CA VAL A 92 5.46 10.76 6.14
C VAL A 92 5.84 11.10 7.58
N HIS A 93 6.53 12.21 7.77
CA HIS A 93 6.82 12.75 9.10
C HIS A 93 5.72 13.72 9.51
N ILE A 94 5.00 13.42 10.59
CA ILE A 94 4.04 14.32 11.20
C ILE A 94 4.67 14.85 12.49
N GLU A 95 5.56 15.84 12.38
CA GLU A 95 6.03 16.52 13.59
C GLU A 95 4.88 17.33 14.23
N THR A 96 4.88 17.36 15.56
CA THR A 96 4.07 18.28 16.38
C THR A 96 4.28 19.71 15.87
N PRO A 97 3.24 20.58 15.78
CA PRO A 97 3.42 21.93 15.26
C PRO A 97 4.54 22.65 16.03
N PRO A 98 5.37 23.48 15.36
CA PRO A 98 6.40 24.23 16.06
C PRO A 98 5.75 25.07 17.16
N PRO A 99 6.38 25.20 18.35
CA PRO A 99 5.88 26.12 19.36
C PRO A 99 5.79 27.52 18.75
N SER A 100 4.63 28.16 18.94
CA SER A 100 4.28 29.48 18.42
C SER A 100 5.25 30.57 18.90
#